data_AF-A0A7K7KS65-F1
#
_entry.id   AF-A0A7K7KS65-F1
#
_cell.length_a   1.000
_cell.length_b   1.000
_cell.length_c   1.000
_cell.angle_alpha   90.00
_cell.angle_beta   90.00
_cell.angle_gamma   90.00
#
_symmetry.space_group_name_H-M   'P 1'
#
loop_
_entity.id
_entity.type
_entity.pdbx_description
1 polymer ?
#
loop_
_entity_poly.entity_id
_entity_poly.type
_entity_poly.pdbx_seq_one_letter_code
_entity_poly.pdbx_strand_id
1 'polypeptide(L)'
;IYRLLVPLNPPPGHAFHLELGTEGERLARNSCLRVELQCLCTRERILGDVLCFLHHPQHELKNQDPNLLDTLCCGSYLDVQKTAKWFQKLVAEAWEAVPQSAWLKLTMLPSTRFCKFNLTKGSNKSLSIELVLGVKQDDSDT
;
A
#
# COMPACT_ATOMS: atom_id res chain seq x y z
N ILE A 1 -11.02 1.08 -20.34
CA ILE A 1 -10.32 0.74 -19.08
C ILE A 1 -9.92 2.06 -18.44
N TYR A 2 -10.27 2.28 -17.18
CA TYR A 2 -9.89 3.47 -16.43
C TYR A 2 -8.71 3.14 -15.52
N ARG A 3 -7.66 3.95 -15.58
CA ARG A 3 -6.45 3.79 -14.77
C ARG A 3 -6.32 4.97 -13.83
N LEU A 4 -6.19 4.69 -12.54
CA LEU A 4 -6.06 5.71 -11.51
C LEU A 4 -4.81 5.43 -10.67
N LEU A 5 -4.06 6.49 -10.37
CA LEU A 5 -2.95 6.45 -9.44
C LEU A 5 -3.48 6.67 -8.02
N VAL A 6 -3.08 5.82 -7.08
CA VAL A 6 -3.41 5.92 -5.67
C VAL A 6 -2.11 6.19 -4.90
N PRO A 7 -1.95 7.39 -4.32
CA PRO A 7 -0.77 7.71 -3.53
C PRO A 7 -0.62 6.76 -2.34
N LEU A 8 0.57 6.20 -2.18
CA LEU A 8 0.96 5.36 -1.06
C LEU A 8 1.95 6.13 -0.19
N ASN A 9 1.52 6.47 1.01
CA ASN A 9 2.35 7.11 2.03
C ASN A 9 2.76 6.08 3.09
N PRO A 10 3.94 6.23 3.71
CA PRO A 10 4.33 5.34 4.78
C PRO A 10 3.40 5.52 6.00
N PRO A 11 2.98 4.43 6.66
CA PRO A 11 2.27 4.52 7.94
C PRO A 11 3.20 5.06 9.05
N PRO A 12 2.66 5.53 10.18
CA PRO A 12 3.47 6.01 11.29
C PRO A 12 4.57 5.01 11.69
N GLY A 13 5.77 5.54 11.93
CA GLY A 13 6.92 4.73 12.34
C GLY A 13 7.61 4.02 11.20
N HIS A 14 7.23 4.32 9.95
CA HIS A 14 7.87 3.82 8.75
C HIS A 14 8.33 4.99 7.89
N ALA A 15 9.42 4.79 7.16
CA ALA A 15 9.90 5.69 6.13
C ALA A 15 10.04 4.92 4.82
N PHE A 16 9.72 5.56 3.70
CA PHE A 16 9.88 5.02 2.36
C PHE A 16 11.07 5.67 1.69
N HIS A 17 11.97 4.83 1.17
CA HIS A 17 13.13 5.25 0.40
C HIS A 17 13.04 4.63 -0.99
N LEU A 18 12.92 5.49 -1.99
CA LEU A 18 12.91 5.05 -3.39
C LEU A 18 14.35 4.84 -3.85
N GLU A 19 14.70 3.59 -4.16
CA GLU A 19 16.00 3.22 -4.72
C GLU A 19 15.84 2.96 -6.22
N LEU A 20 16.62 3.68 -7.03
CA LEU A 20 16.64 3.52 -8.48
C LEU A 20 17.80 2.59 -8.88
N GLY A 21 17.53 1.59 -9.73
CA GLY A 21 18.58 0.74 -10.29
C GLY A 21 19.65 1.52 -11.07
N THR A 22 20.83 0.93 -11.19
CA THR A 22 21.98 1.51 -11.92
C THR A 22 21.68 1.65 -13.42
N GLU A 23 22.41 2.52 -14.16
CA GLU A 23 22.14 2.81 -15.59
C GLU A 23 21.99 1.58 -16.49
N GLY A 24 22.72 0.49 -16.23
CA GLY A 24 22.59 -0.77 -16.97
C GLY A 24 21.32 -1.58 -16.64
N GLU A 25 20.69 -1.35 -15.49
CA GLU A 25 19.51 -2.05 -14.97
C GLU A 25 18.21 -1.26 -15.18
N ARG A 26 18.29 0.01 -15.60
CA ARG A 26 17.14 0.91 -15.84
C ARG A 26 16.18 0.39 -16.90
N LEU A 27 16.63 -0.50 -17.79
CA LEU A 27 15.80 -1.14 -18.82
C LEU A 27 14.71 -2.06 -18.25
N ALA A 28 14.83 -2.52 -17.00
CA ALA A 28 13.89 -3.45 -16.37
C ALA A 28 12.84 -2.80 -15.44
N ARG A 29 12.76 -1.46 -15.35
CA ARG A 29 11.89 -0.77 -14.37
C ARG A 29 12.17 -1.23 -12.92
N ASN A 30 13.44 -1.37 -12.57
CA ASN A 30 13.92 -1.82 -11.26
C ASN A 30 13.95 -0.67 -10.25
N SER A 31 12.81 -0.01 -10.02
CA SER A 31 12.67 0.87 -8.85
C SER A 31 12.20 0.03 -7.68
N CYS A 32 12.98 0.00 -6.60
CA CYS A 32 12.65 -0.71 -5.38
C CYS A 32 12.26 0.29 -4.30
N LEU A 33 11.22 -0.01 -3.54
CA LEU A 33 10.83 0.80 -2.40
C LEU A 33 11.33 0.14 -1.13
N ARG A 34 12.39 0.70 -0.55
CA ARG A 34 12.89 0.28 0.74
C ARG A 34 12.05 0.91 1.85
N VAL A 35 11.75 0.12 2.86
CA VAL A 35 11.00 0.49 4.05
C VAL A 35 11.94 0.43 5.25
N GLU A 36 12.00 1.52 6.01
CA GLU A 36 12.76 1.60 7.24
C GLU A 36 11.86 1.96 8.43
N LEU A 37 12.24 1.52 9.63
CA LEU A 37 11.56 1.92 10.85
C LEU A 37 12.07 3.26 11.33
N GLN A 38 11.15 4.15 11.69
CA GLN A 38 11.45 5.43 12.31
C GLN A 38 11.07 5.39 13.79
N CYS A 39 11.92 5.98 14.63
CA CYS A 39 11.61 6.13 16.05
C CYS A 39 10.41 7.06 16.24
N LEU A 40 9.43 6.58 17.02
CA LEU A 40 8.23 7.33 17.38
C LEU A 40 8.15 7.68 18.87
N CYS A 41 9.19 7.45 19.68
CA CYS A 41 9.13 7.65 21.13
C CYS A 41 8.71 9.06 21.55
N THR A 42 9.05 10.09 20.76
CA THR A 42 8.58 11.46 21.01
C THR A 42 7.06 11.56 20.86
N ARG A 43 6.50 11.03 19.76
CA ARG A 43 5.05 11.03 19.52
C ARG A 43 4.33 10.18 20.55
N GLU A 44 4.85 9.00 20.83
CA GLU A 44 4.34 8.09 21.85
C GLU A 44 4.21 8.78 23.21
N ARG A 45 5.26 9.49 23.67
CA ARG A 45 5.22 10.21 24.95
C ARG A 45 4.24 11.39 24.98
N ILE A 46 4.02 12.05 23.84
CA ILE A 46 3.19 13.26 23.75
C ILE A 46 1.71 12.91 23.52
N LEU A 47 1.42 11.99 22.60
CA LEU A 47 0.07 11.66 22.16
C LEU A 47 -0.44 10.31 22.69
N GLY A 48 0.47 9.36 22.96
CA GLY A 48 0.10 8.01 23.41
C GLY A 48 -0.73 7.20 22.41
N ASP A 49 -0.82 7.65 21.15
CA ASP A 49 -1.66 7.04 20.11
C ASP A 49 -0.96 5.91 19.35
N VAL A 50 0.35 5.75 19.56
CA VAL A 50 1.22 4.76 18.92
C VAL A 50 2.31 4.32 19.89
N LEU A 51 2.79 3.08 19.77
CA LEU A 51 4.01 2.60 20.45
C LEU A 51 5.16 2.47 19.45
N CYS A 52 6.37 2.80 19.87
CA CYS A 52 7.53 2.75 19.00
C CYS A 52 7.99 1.30 18.72
N PHE A 53 7.92 0.88 17.45
CA PHE A 53 8.39 -0.44 16.99
C PHE A 53 9.87 -0.75 17.34
N LEU A 54 10.73 0.27 17.43
CA LEU A 54 12.16 0.09 17.67
C LEU A 54 12.50 -0.18 19.15
N HIS A 55 11.65 0.28 20.07
CA HIS A 55 11.99 0.32 21.50
C HIS A 55 11.03 -0.47 22.38
N HIS A 56 9.87 -0.88 21.85
CA HIS A 56 8.97 -1.79 22.54
C HIS A 56 9.20 -3.24 22.13
N PRO A 57 9.15 -4.20 23.08
CA PRO A 57 9.20 -5.60 22.76
C PRO A 57 7.94 -6.05 22.01
N GLN A 58 8.07 -7.04 21.13
CA GLN A 58 7.01 -7.46 20.20
C GLN A 58 5.70 -7.88 20.88
N HIS A 59 5.75 -8.36 22.12
CA HIS A 59 4.54 -8.77 22.86
C HIS A 59 3.65 -7.59 23.27
N GLU A 60 4.21 -6.39 23.42
CA GLU A 60 3.47 -5.17 23.73
C GLU A 60 2.82 -4.55 22.47
N LEU A 61 3.37 -4.87 21.29
CA LEU A 61 2.91 -4.34 20.00
C LEU A 61 1.68 -5.05 19.43
N LYS A 62 1.17 -6.11 20.09
CA LYS A 62 0.06 -6.95 19.59
C LYS A 62 -1.26 -6.20 19.38
N ASN A 63 -1.45 -5.09 20.08
CA ASN A 63 -2.66 -4.28 20.01
C ASN A 63 -2.58 -3.19 18.93
N GLN A 64 -1.41 -3.01 18.30
CA GLN A 64 -1.24 -2.10 17.17
C GLN A 64 -1.33 -2.85 15.84
N ASP A 65 -1.49 -2.09 14.77
CA ASP A 65 -1.39 -2.64 13.42
C ASP A 65 -0.05 -3.36 13.23
N PRO A 66 -0.03 -4.51 12.53
CA PRO A 66 1.19 -5.22 12.24
C PRO A 66 2.22 -4.33 11.54
N ASN A 67 3.49 -4.51 11.90
CA ASN A 67 4.60 -3.85 11.21
C ASN A 67 4.54 -4.16 9.71
N LEU A 68 4.71 -3.13 8.88
CA LEU A 68 4.71 -3.26 7.43
C LEU A 68 5.81 -4.22 6.94
N LEU A 69 6.97 -4.20 7.60
CA LEU A 69 8.10 -5.10 7.32
C LEU A 69 7.72 -6.57 7.47
N ASP A 70 6.86 -6.89 8.43
CA ASP A 70 6.43 -8.27 8.71
C ASP A 70 5.31 -8.73 7.76
N THR A 71 4.60 -7.80 7.12
CA THR A 71 3.40 -8.10 6.33
C THR A 71 3.59 -7.93 4.84
N LEU A 72 3.91 -6.71 4.37
CA LEU A 72 3.93 -6.38 2.94
C LEU A 72 5.33 -6.36 2.34
N CYS A 73 6.39 -6.52 3.13
CA CYS A 73 7.77 -6.54 2.64
C CYS A 73 8.33 -7.96 2.38
N CYS A 74 9.38 -8.01 1.56
CA CYS A 74 10.34 -9.09 1.46
C CYS A 74 11.70 -8.53 1.93
N GLY A 75 12.12 -8.90 3.15
CA GLY A 75 13.20 -8.18 3.83
C GLY A 75 12.79 -6.72 4.09
N SER A 76 13.67 -5.78 3.73
CA SER A 76 13.41 -4.34 3.85
C SER A 76 12.72 -3.71 2.64
N TYR A 77 12.28 -4.49 1.66
CA TYR A 77 11.71 -3.96 0.42
C TYR A 77 10.24 -4.31 0.29
N LEU A 78 9.42 -3.35 -0.13
CA LEU A 78 8.00 -3.57 -0.33
C LEU A 78 7.78 -4.59 -1.46
N ASP A 79 7.09 -5.69 -1.15
CA ASP A 79 6.79 -6.74 -2.11
C ASP A 79 5.57 -6.35 -2.93
N VAL A 80 5.76 -6.20 -4.24
CA VAL A 80 4.71 -5.72 -5.13
C VAL A 80 3.51 -6.67 -5.18
N GLN A 81 3.72 -7.98 -5.11
CA GLN A 81 2.62 -8.95 -5.16
C GLN A 81 1.84 -9.00 -3.86
N LYS A 82 2.53 -9.01 -2.70
CA LYS A 82 1.87 -8.94 -1.38
C LYS A 82 1.06 -7.66 -1.27
N THR A 83 1.66 -6.53 -1.67
CA THR A 83 1.00 -5.22 -1.65
C THR A 83 -0.20 -5.17 -2.59
N ALA A 84 -0.09 -5.70 -3.81
CA ALA A 84 -1.22 -5.74 -4.74
C ALA A 84 -2.38 -6.61 -4.22
N LYS A 85 -2.09 -7.76 -3.60
CA LYS A 85 -3.10 -8.63 -3.00
C LYS A 85 -3.78 -7.97 -1.79
N TRP A 86 -2.98 -7.37 -0.91
CA TRP A 86 -3.49 -6.60 0.22
C TRP A 86 -4.42 -5.48 -0.24
N PHE A 87 -4.00 -4.72 -1.25
CA PHE A 87 -4.79 -3.60 -1.75
C PHE A 87 -6.09 -4.06 -2.42
N GLN A 88 -6.07 -5.17 -3.15
CA GLN A 88 -7.26 -5.80 -3.71
C GLN A 88 -8.26 -6.22 -2.62
N LYS A 89 -7.78 -6.80 -1.53
CA LYS A 89 -8.60 -7.15 -0.37
C LYS A 89 -9.21 -5.90 0.27
N LEU A 90 -8.40 -4.87 0.50
CA LEU A 90 -8.84 -3.60 1.08
C LEU A 90 -9.94 -2.94 0.23
N VAL A 91 -9.78 -2.90 -1.09
CA VAL A 91 -10.78 -2.34 -2.00
C VAL A 91 -12.08 -3.14 -1.97
N ALA A 92 -12.00 -4.47 -1.92
CA ALA A 92 -13.18 -5.31 -1.83
C ALA A 92 -13.93 -5.11 -0.50
N GLU A 93 -13.21 -5.00 0.61
CA GLU A 93 -13.81 -4.75 1.94
C GLU A 93 -14.41 -3.34 2.03
N ALA A 94 -13.69 -2.33 1.54
CA ALA A 94 -14.17 -0.95 1.54
C ALA A 94 -15.38 -0.74 0.61
N TRP A 95 -15.49 -1.54 -0.46
CA TRP A 95 -16.62 -1.45 -1.40
C TRP A 95 -17.96 -1.68 -0.71
N GLU A 96 -18.04 -2.58 0.27
CA GLU A 96 -19.29 -2.84 0.99
C GLU A 96 -19.80 -1.61 1.76
N ALA A 97 -18.89 -0.69 2.13
CA ALA A 97 -19.23 0.54 2.84
C ALA A 97 -19.63 1.71 1.92
N VAL A 98 -19.44 1.60 0.59
CA VAL A 98 -19.82 2.70 -0.32
C VAL A 98 -21.29 2.58 -0.76
N PRO A 99 -22.05 3.68 -0.85
CA PRO A 99 -23.47 3.64 -1.26
C PRO A 99 -23.71 2.92 -2.59
N GLN A 100 -22.73 3.00 -3.50
CA GLN A 100 -22.80 2.44 -4.84
C GLN A 100 -22.86 0.90 -4.86
N SER A 101 -22.44 0.22 -3.78
CA SER A 101 -22.48 -1.23 -3.68
C SER A 101 -23.90 -1.80 -3.80
N ALA A 102 -24.92 -1.03 -3.43
CA ALA A 102 -26.32 -1.43 -3.51
C ALA A 102 -26.83 -1.61 -4.95
N TRP A 103 -26.20 -0.98 -5.95
CA TRP A 103 -26.66 -1.03 -7.35
C TRP A 103 -25.56 -1.36 -8.37
N LEU A 104 -24.30 -1.43 -7.94
CA LEU A 104 -23.16 -1.87 -8.74
C LEU A 104 -22.51 -3.10 -8.10
N LYS A 105 -22.29 -4.13 -8.90
CA LYS A 105 -21.52 -5.30 -8.47
C LYS A 105 -20.04 -5.07 -8.79
N LEU A 106 -19.20 -5.17 -7.77
CA LEU A 106 -17.75 -5.22 -7.91
C LEU A 106 -17.29 -6.66 -8.11
N THR A 107 -16.45 -6.89 -9.12
CA THR A 107 -15.81 -8.19 -9.37
C THR A 107 -14.30 -8.00 -9.47
N MET A 108 -13.57 -8.54 -8.50
CA MET A 108 -12.11 -8.53 -8.50
C MET A 108 -11.57 -9.39 -9.65
N LEU A 109 -10.55 -8.87 -10.34
CA LEU A 109 -9.86 -9.56 -11.42
C LEU A 109 -8.42 -9.87 -10.99
N PRO A 110 -7.85 -11.00 -11.43
CA PRO A 110 -6.49 -11.38 -11.05
C PRO A 110 -5.48 -10.35 -11.56
N SER A 111 -4.63 -9.88 -10.63
CA SER A 111 -3.48 -9.04 -10.94
C SER A 111 -2.40 -9.20 -9.86
N THR A 112 -1.14 -9.16 -10.28
CA THR A 112 0.04 -9.29 -9.40
C THR A 112 0.71 -7.96 -9.12
N ARG A 113 0.28 -6.87 -9.75
CA ARG A 113 0.99 -5.57 -9.72
C ARG A 113 0.12 -4.38 -9.32
N PHE A 114 -1.19 -4.51 -9.41
CA PHE A 114 -2.15 -3.42 -9.17
C PHE A 114 -3.50 -4.01 -8.80
N CYS A 115 -4.40 -3.19 -8.27
CA CYS A 115 -5.77 -3.62 -8.00
C CYS A 115 -6.60 -3.47 -9.28
N LYS A 116 -7.21 -4.57 -9.75
CA LYS A 116 -8.02 -4.59 -10.96
C LYS A 116 -9.40 -5.15 -10.66
N PHE A 117 -10.44 -4.45 -11.08
CA PHE A 117 -11.81 -4.92 -10.90
C PHE A 117 -12.75 -4.37 -11.97
N ASN A 118 -13.90 -5.03 -12.10
CA ASN A 118 -15.01 -4.57 -12.91
C ASN A 118 -16.14 -4.09 -12.00
N LEU A 119 -16.77 -2.98 -12.37
CA LEU A 119 -18.07 -2.56 -11.84
C LEU A 119 -19.13 -2.85 -12.89
N THR A 120 -20.18 -3.59 -12.52
CA THR A 120 -21.28 -3.92 -13.42
C THR A 120 -22.60 -3.37 -12.91
N LYS A 121 -23.41 -2.80 -13.82
CA LYS A 121 -24.79 -2.38 -13.57
C LYS A 121 -25.73 -3.20 -14.42
N GLY A 122 -26.43 -4.18 -13.83
CA GLY A 122 -27.25 -5.13 -14.59
C GLY A 122 -26.44 -5.94 -15.60
N SER A 123 -27.05 -6.36 -16.72
CA SER A 123 -26.45 -7.31 -17.66
C SER A 123 -25.59 -6.70 -18.77
N ASN A 124 -25.68 -5.40 -19.06
CA ASN A 124 -25.18 -4.88 -20.35
C ASN A 124 -24.04 -3.84 -20.27
N LYS A 125 -23.64 -3.37 -19.08
CA LYS A 125 -22.55 -2.38 -18.96
C LYS A 125 -21.58 -2.75 -17.85
N SER A 126 -20.32 -2.92 -18.22
CA SER A 126 -19.20 -3.14 -17.31
C SER A 126 -18.17 -2.01 -17.46
N LEU A 127 -17.58 -1.63 -16.33
CA LEU A 127 -16.51 -0.65 -16.24
C LEU A 127 -15.29 -1.31 -15.61
N SER A 128 -14.22 -1.46 -16.38
CA SER A 128 -12.94 -1.97 -15.86
C SER A 128 -12.09 -0.84 -15.30
N ILE A 129 -11.69 -0.98 -14.04
CA ILE A 129 -10.85 -0.04 -13.30
C ILE A 129 -9.54 -0.75 -12.89
N GLU A 130 -8.43 -0.04 -13.05
CA GLU A 130 -7.10 -0.43 -12.59
C GLU A 130 -6.59 0.67 -11.65
N LEU A 131 -6.41 0.35 -10.37
CA LEU A 131 -5.84 1.22 -9.35
C LEU A 131 -4.37 0.84 -9.15
N VAL A 132 -3.47 1.78 -9.43
CA VAL A 132 -2.03 1.60 -9.34
C VAL A 132 -1.51 2.37 -8.14
N LEU A 133 -0.85 1.70 -7.21
CA LEU A 133 -0.19 2.37 -6.09
C LEU A 133 1.08 3.08 -6.59
N GLY A 134 1.26 4.32 -6.16
CA GLY A 134 2.46 5.09 -6.46
C GLY A 134 2.95 5.84 -5.23
N VAL A 135 4.27 5.91 -5.04
CA VAL A 135 4.89 6.71 -3.99
C VAL A 135 5.37 8.01 -4.61
N LYS A 136 5.17 9.13 -3.90
CA LYS A 136 5.72 10.41 -4.33
C LYS A 136 7.24 10.34 -4.21
N GLN A 137 7.94 10.65 -5.30
CA GLN A 137 9.37 10.94 -5.22
C GLN A 137 9.49 12.32 -4.57
N ASP A 138 10.18 12.43 -3.45
CA ASP A 138 10.52 13.76 -2.93
C ASP A 138 11.39 14.43 -3.98
N ASP A 139 10.92 15.57 -4.50
CA ASP A 139 11.74 16.47 -5.30
C ASP A 139 12.81 17.03 -4.37
N SER A 140 13.94 16.34 -4.28
CA SER A 140 15.17 16.93 -3.76
C SER A 140 15.72 17.87 -4.84
N ASP A 141 14.98 18.92 -5.16
CA ASP A 141 15.56 20.10 -5.76
C ASP A 141 16.45 20.71 -4.68
N THR A 142 17.74 20.43 -4.84
CA THR A 142 18.82 20.91 -3.99
C THR A 142 19.05 22.40 -4.23
#